data_AF-A0A0X1SY96-F1
#
_entry.id   AF-A0A0X1SY96-F1
#
_cell.length_a   1.000
_cell.length_b   1.000
_cell.length_c   1.000
_cell.angle_alpha   90.00
_cell.angle_beta   90.00
_cell.angle_gamma   90.00
#
_symmetry.space_group_name_H-M   'P 1'
#
loop_
_entity.id
_entity.type
_entity.pdbx_description
1 polymer ?
#
loop_
_entity_poly.entity_id
_entity_poly.type
_entity_poly.pdbx_seq_one_letter_code
_entity_poly.pdbx_strand_id
1 'polypeptide(L)'
;MNRSERRRYEKEFPKVLKKAGDNCGICRKPLQHNSRTFGGVLSDGRAALAGECCQDQLDVVMGSGVYINQNTDAIRDVLGQMKGNSGGQPVADALEASRRLQSGIGGLEEIVESTKRRAGLSGPVQGISLTDTPWKTDDANWFESHPDRSHRLRPMHPGERETVPSQMKAAIIPDDHRWEILVRQIKKGQRARLAFCRNIQMEIPDVEAVIHAIFDTVANPRSGEIITVEEIAALATRYHLPEGSAPN
;
A
#
# COMPACT_ATOMS: atom_id res chain seq x y z
N MET A 1 -4.48 19.90 34.24
CA MET A 1 -3.88 18.59 34.48
C MET A 1 -2.69 18.72 35.42
N ASN A 2 -2.63 17.87 36.44
CA ASN A 2 -1.51 17.84 37.39
C ASN A 2 -0.36 16.95 36.89
N ARG A 3 0.84 17.15 37.45
CA ARG A 3 2.07 16.44 37.02
C ARG A 3 1.98 14.91 37.23
N SER A 4 1.16 14.47 38.18
CA SER A 4 0.93 13.06 38.49
C SER A 4 0.09 12.33 37.44
N GLU A 5 -0.96 12.96 36.90
CA GLU A 5 -1.80 12.42 35.83
C GLU A 5 -0.99 12.16 34.56
N ARG A 6 -0.14 13.12 34.18
CA ARG A 6 0.76 12.98 33.04
C ARG A 6 1.72 11.81 33.18
N ARG A 7 2.39 11.69 34.34
CA ARG A 7 3.30 10.57 34.63
C ARG A 7 2.59 9.23 34.62
N ARG A 8 1.35 9.16 35.12
CA ARG A 8 0.54 7.94 35.10
C ARG A 8 0.19 7.55 33.67
N TYR A 9 -0.28 8.51 32.85
CA TYR A 9 -0.55 8.29 31.44
C TYR A 9 0.68 7.75 30.70
N GLU A 10 1.83 8.43 30.81
CA GLU A 10 3.08 8.02 30.14
C GLU A 10 3.51 6.59 30.53
N LYS A 11 3.24 6.17 31.78
CA LYS A 11 3.56 4.82 32.27
C LYS A 11 2.56 3.75 31.85
N GLU A 12 1.27 4.07 31.81
CA GLU A 12 0.19 3.08 31.60
C GLU A 12 -0.23 2.95 30.14
N PHE A 13 -0.19 4.04 29.38
CA PHE A 13 -0.69 4.10 28.01
C PHE A 13 -0.04 3.06 27.08
N PRO A 14 1.27 2.77 27.12
CA PRO A 14 1.85 1.69 26.31
C PRO A 14 1.22 0.30 26.58
N LYS A 15 0.82 0.04 27.83
CA LYS A 15 0.13 -1.21 28.20
C LYS A 15 -1.31 -1.22 27.66
N VAL A 16 -1.97 -0.07 27.69
CA VAL A 16 -3.31 0.11 27.13
C VAL A 16 -3.29 -0.14 25.62
N LEU A 17 -2.33 0.43 24.89
CA LEU A 17 -2.15 0.18 23.46
C LEU A 17 -1.98 -1.31 23.17
N LYS A 18 -1.07 -1.99 23.87
CA LYS A 18 -0.83 -3.43 23.71
C LYS A 18 -2.07 -4.27 24.00
N LYS A 19 -2.87 -3.88 25.01
CA LYS A 19 -4.10 -4.59 25.42
C LYS A 19 -5.29 -4.30 24.49
N ALA A 20 -5.34 -3.11 23.89
CA ALA A 20 -6.40 -2.71 22.99
C ALA A 20 -6.24 -3.38 21.62
N GLY A 21 -5.00 -3.55 21.15
CA GLY A 21 -4.70 -4.08 19.83
C GLY A 21 -5.37 -3.23 18.76
N ASP A 22 -6.12 -3.88 17.87
CA ASP A 22 -6.85 -3.27 16.76
C ASP A 22 -8.26 -2.76 17.14
N ASN A 23 -8.52 -2.55 18.44
CA ASN A 23 -9.84 -2.19 18.94
C ASN A 23 -9.79 -0.92 19.79
N CYS A 24 -10.94 -0.26 19.93
CA CYS A 24 -11.10 0.79 20.92
C CYS A 24 -10.87 0.22 22.34
N GLY A 25 -10.02 0.86 23.12
CA GLY A 25 -9.71 0.45 24.49
C GLY A 25 -10.88 0.56 25.48
N ILE A 26 -11.92 1.33 25.12
CA ILE A 26 -13.12 1.58 25.92
C ILE A 26 -14.24 0.60 25.54
N CYS A 27 -14.83 0.74 24.35
CA CYS A 27 -15.98 -0.09 23.93
C CYS A 27 -15.61 -1.38 23.21
N ARG A 28 -14.32 -1.63 22.95
CA ARG A 28 -13.80 -2.84 22.28
C ARG A 28 -14.27 -3.06 20.84
N LYS A 29 -14.94 -2.08 20.23
CA LYS A 29 -15.24 -2.12 18.79
C LYS A 29 -13.94 -2.10 17.97
N PRO A 30 -13.86 -2.85 16.85
CA PRO A 30 -12.73 -2.78 15.92
C PRO A 30 -12.52 -1.37 15.38
N LEU A 31 -11.26 -0.94 15.34
CA LEU A 31 -10.88 0.31 14.71
C LEU A 31 -10.92 0.14 13.19
N GLN A 32 -11.50 1.12 12.50
CA GLN A 32 -11.57 1.12 11.05
C GLN A 32 -10.29 1.69 10.46
N HIS A 33 -9.94 1.27 9.25
CA HIS A 33 -8.84 1.88 8.51
C HIS A 33 -9.00 3.39 8.43
N ASN A 34 -7.89 4.13 8.60
CA ASN A 34 -7.86 5.59 8.52
C ASN A 34 -8.82 6.28 9.53
N SER A 35 -9.11 5.63 10.66
CA SER A 35 -9.93 6.20 11.74
C SER A 35 -9.07 6.98 12.74
N ARG A 36 -9.60 8.09 13.27
CA ARG A 36 -8.91 8.86 14.31
C ARG A 36 -8.94 8.12 15.63
N THR A 37 -7.83 8.18 16.35
CA THR A 37 -7.66 7.60 17.68
C THR A 37 -7.13 8.63 18.66
N PHE A 38 -7.49 8.46 19.92
CA PHE A 38 -7.21 9.40 20.99
C PHE A 38 -6.67 8.66 22.20
N GLY A 39 -5.48 9.03 22.64
CA GLY A 39 -4.94 8.62 23.92
C GLY A 39 -5.28 9.66 24.97
N GLY A 40 -5.85 9.24 26.09
CA GLY A 40 -6.26 10.16 27.13
C GLY A 40 -6.47 9.51 28.48
N VAL A 41 -7.09 10.26 29.38
CA VAL A 41 -7.47 9.83 30.71
C VAL A 41 -9.00 9.91 30.83
N LEU A 42 -9.61 8.88 31.41
CA LEU A 42 -11.04 8.85 31.77
C LEU A 42 -11.30 9.67 33.04
N SER A 43 -12.56 9.94 33.35
CA SER A 43 -12.97 10.65 34.58
C SER A 43 -12.53 9.96 35.88
N ASP A 44 -12.27 8.65 35.84
CA ASP A 44 -11.75 7.88 36.98
C ASP A 44 -10.20 7.88 37.07
N GLY A 45 -9.52 8.64 36.21
CA GLY A 45 -8.08 8.79 36.21
C GLY A 45 -7.31 7.64 35.54
N ARG A 46 -7.99 6.68 34.88
CA ARG A 46 -7.34 5.61 34.11
C ARG A 46 -6.97 6.07 32.70
N ALA A 47 -5.81 5.62 32.22
CA ALA A 47 -5.42 5.83 30.82
C ALA A 47 -6.26 4.97 29.87
N ALA A 48 -6.66 5.52 28.73
CA ALA A 48 -7.46 4.83 27.73
C ALA A 48 -7.06 5.20 26.29
N LEU A 49 -7.22 4.25 25.37
CA LEU A 49 -7.23 4.47 23.92
C LEU A 49 -8.69 4.51 23.46
N ALA A 50 -9.14 5.64 22.93
CA ALA A 50 -10.45 5.78 22.32
C ALA A 50 -10.32 5.82 20.80
N GLY A 51 -11.23 5.15 20.08
CA GLY A 51 -11.53 5.53 18.70
C GLY A 51 -12.53 6.68 18.68
N GLU A 52 -12.90 7.14 17.48
CA GLU A 52 -13.96 8.14 17.30
C GLU A 52 -15.26 7.78 18.02
N CYS A 53 -15.56 6.48 18.15
CA CYS A 53 -16.75 5.97 18.84
C CYS A 53 -16.82 6.28 20.35
N CYS A 54 -15.70 6.61 21.00
CA CYS A 54 -15.65 6.84 22.45
C CYS A 54 -14.77 8.03 22.84
N GLN A 55 -14.40 8.91 21.91
CA GLN A 55 -13.51 10.04 22.20
C GLN A 55 -14.10 10.96 23.29
N ASP A 56 -15.42 11.14 23.30
CA ASP A 56 -16.12 12.02 24.25
C ASP A 56 -16.18 11.44 25.68
N GLN A 57 -15.72 10.20 25.88
CA GLN A 57 -15.57 9.60 27.20
C GLN A 57 -14.23 9.92 27.86
N LEU A 58 -13.29 10.51 27.11
CA LEU A 58 -12.03 11.00 27.66
C LEU A 58 -12.27 12.34 28.35
N ASP A 59 -11.89 12.43 29.62
CA ASP A 59 -11.91 13.68 30.38
C ASP A 59 -10.77 14.60 29.92
N VAL A 60 -9.61 14.01 29.62
CA VAL A 60 -8.45 14.72 29.07
C VAL A 60 -7.85 13.94 27.90
N VAL A 61 -7.75 14.59 26.73
CA VAL A 61 -7.01 14.06 25.58
C VAL A 61 -5.53 14.45 25.72
N MET A 62 -4.67 13.43 25.69
CA MET A 62 -3.22 13.53 25.92
C MET A 62 -2.43 13.35 24.62
N GLY A 63 -3.04 12.72 23.62
CA GLY A 63 -2.49 12.57 22.29
C GLY A 63 -3.56 12.10 21.32
N SER A 64 -3.32 12.33 20.04
CA SER A 64 -4.19 11.91 18.95
C SER A 64 -3.36 11.30 17.83
N GLY A 65 -3.97 10.38 17.08
CA GLY A 65 -3.34 9.74 15.93
C GLY A 65 -4.38 9.21 14.96
N VAL A 66 -3.90 8.51 13.94
CA VAL A 66 -4.74 7.81 12.96
C VAL A 66 -4.36 6.33 13.01
N TYR A 67 -5.35 5.47 13.08
CA TYR A 67 -5.16 4.02 13.04
C TYR A 67 -5.16 3.54 11.59
N ILE A 68 -4.13 2.78 11.22
CA ILE A 68 -3.85 2.34 9.85
C ILE A 68 -3.61 0.83 9.87
N ASN A 69 -4.53 0.07 9.28
CA ASN A 69 -4.47 -1.39 9.16
C ASN A 69 -4.55 -1.92 7.72
N GLN A 70 -4.50 -1.03 6.72
CA GLN A 70 -4.44 -1.37 5.30
C GLN A 70 -3.29 -0.58 4.66
N ASN A 71 -2.66 -1.19 3.65
CA ASN A 71 -1.67 -0.62 2.73
C ASN A 71 -0.37 -0.01 3.33
N THR A 72 0.74 -0.67 3.04
CA THR A 72 1.74 -1.01 4.07
C THR A 72 3.07 -0.27 4.01
N ASP A 73 3.39 0.54 3.00
CA ASP A 73 4.70 1.24 2.94
C ASP A 73 4.59 2.74 2.64
N ALA A 74 3.69 3.16 1.74
CA ALA A 74 3.51 4.58 1.38
C ALA A 74 3.09 5.47 2.56
N ILE A 75 2.23 4.95 3.45
CA ILE A 75 1.77 5.67 4.65
C ILE A 75 2.89 5.71 5.70
N ARG A 76 3.69 4.64 5.83
CA ARG A 76 4.80 4.56 6.80
C ARG A 76 5.91 5.56 6.51
N ASP A 77 6.24 5.80 5.25
CA ASP A 77 7.29 6.77 4.87
C ASP A 77 6.84 8.22 5.12
N VAL A 78 5.58 8.56 4.82
CA VAL A 78 5.00 9.87 5.14
C VAL A 78 4.93 10.09 6.65
N LEU A 79 4.49 9.08 7.40
CA LEU A 79 4.47 9.13 8.88
C LEU A 79 5.89 9.20 9.48
N GLY A 80 6.89 8.58 8.84
CA GLY A 80 8.29 8.65 9.25
C GLY A 80 8.93 10.03 9.08
N GLN A 81 8.47 10.80 8.08
CA GLN A 81 8.86 12.21 7.87
C GLN A 81 8.12 13.16 8.82
N MET A 82 6.92 12.80 9.28
CA MET A 82 6.10 13.57 10.22
C MET A 82 6.43 13.27 11.68
N LYS A 83 7.72 13.28 12.06
CA LYS A 83 8.12 13.23 13.48
C LYS A 83 7.52 14.43 14.23
N GLY A 84 6.39 14.20 14.89
CA GLY A 84 5.79 15.16 15.80
C GLY A 84 6.71 15.40 16.98
N ASN A 85 6.91 16.67 17.34
CA ASN A 85 7.59 17.02 18.58
C ASN A 85 6.78 16.45 19.75
N SER A 86 7.39 15.58 20.54
CA SER A 86 6.83 15.07 21.78
C SER A 86 6.79 16.18 22.83
N GLY A 87 5.79 17.05 22.74
CA GLY A 87 5.49 18.11 23.69
C GLY A 87 3.99 18.35 23.64
N GLY A 88 3.30 18.13 24.76
CA GLY A 88 1.84 18.19 24.84
C GLY A 88 1.30 19.47 24.20
N GLN A 89 0.59 19.30 23.08
CA GLN A 89 -0.13 20.39 22.42
C GLN A 89 -1.51 20.54 23.08
N PRO A 90 -2.12 21.74 23.04
CA PRO A 90 -3.53 21.93 23.37
C PRO A 90 -4.44 20.91 22.66
N VAL A 91 -5.53 20.48 23.31
CA VAL A 91 -6.46 19.46 22.79
C VAL A 91 -7.03 19.84 21.41
N ALA A 92 -7.31 21.12 21.18
CA ALA A 92 -7.78 21.62 19.88
C ALA A 92 -6.75 21.41 18.76
N ASP A 93 -5.46 21.57 19.07
CA ASP A 93 -4.37 21.41 18.10
C ASP A 93 -4.12 19.93 17.78
N ALA A 94 -4.26 19.04 18.78
CA ALA A 94 -4.19 17.60 18.58
C ALA A 94 -5.33 17.09 17.66
N LEU A 95 -6.56 17.55 17.92
CA LEU A 95 -7.71 17.21 17.08
C LEU A 95 -7.52 17.68 15.63
N GLU A 96 -7.07 18.91 15.44
CA GLU A 96 -6.81 19.46 14.11
C GLU A 96 -5.65 18.75 13.39
N ALA A 97 -4.57 18.43 14.10
CA ALA A 97 -3.46 17.65 13.56
C ALA A 97 -3.93 16.25 13.11
N SER A 98 -4.78 15.58 13.90
CA SER A 98 -5.34 14.27 13.53
C SER A 98 -6.24 14.34 12.29
N ARG A 99 -7.01 15.42 12.11
CA ARG A 99 -7.83 15.63 10.90
C ARG A 99 -6.96 15.83 9.66
N ARG A 100 -5.90 16.63 9.76
CA ARG A 100 -4.96 16.85 8.66
C ARG A 100 -4.27 15.56 8.24
N LEU A 101 -3.86 14.74 9.20
CA LEU A 101 -3.30 13.41 8.94
C LEU A 101 -4.30 12.50 8.23
N GLN A 102 -5.53 12.40 8.75
CA GLN A 102 -6.60 11.58 8.15
C GLN A 102 -6.90 12.02 6.70
N SER A 103 -6.99 13.33 6.46
CA SER A 103 -7.21 13.90 5.12
C SER A 103 -6.05 13.63 4.17
N GLY A 104 -4.80 13.74 4.64
CA GLY A 104 -3.62 13.45 3.82
C GLY A 104 -3.55 11.98 3.41
N ILE A 105 -3.89 11.07 4.32
CA ILE A 105 -3.97 9.63 4.06
C ILE A 105 -5.09 9.33 3.06
N GLY A 106 -6.27 9.93 3.22
CA GLY A 106 -7.37 9.79 2.27
C GLY A 106 -7.02 10.26 0.85
N GLY A 107 -6.28 11.36 0.72
CA GLY A 107 -5.79 11.82 -0.59
C GLY A 107 -4.80 10.84 -1.25
N LEU A 108 -3.93 10.20 -0.45
CA LEU A 108 -3.01 9.17 -0.96
C LEU A 108 -3.77 7.92 -1.40
N GLU A 109 -4.79 7.50 -0.65
CA GLU A 109 -5.67 6.39 -1.02
C GLU A 109 -6.37 6.67 -2.36
N GLU A 110 -6.91 7.87 -2.56
CA GLU A 110 -7.54 8.27 -3.82
C GLU A 110 -6.56 8.22 -5.01
N ILE A 111 -5.32 8.69 -4.81
CA ILE A 111 -4.27 8.59 -5.83
C ILE A 111 -3.97 7.12 -6.15
N VAL A 112 -3.86 6.27 -5.13
CA VAL A 112 -3.63 4.83 -5.29
C VAL A 112 -4.79 4.17 -6.05
N GLU A 113 -6.04 4.42 -5.68
CA GLU A 113 -7.22 3.86 -6.35
C GLU A 113 -7.38 4.36 -7.79
N SER A 114 -7.09 5.64 -8.04
CA SER A 114 -7.10 6.18 -9.41
C SER A 114 -6.02 5.53 -10.28
N THR A 115 -4.86 5.25 -9.70
CA THR A 115 -3.74 4.55 -10.36
C THR A 115 -4.13 3.11 -10.66
N LYS A 116 -4.80 2.40 -9.74
CA LYS A 116 -5.35 1.05 -9.99
C LYS A 116 -6.25 1.01 -11.19
N ARG A 117 -7.24 1.91 -11.20
CA ARG A 117 -8.26 1.96 -12.24
C ARG A 117 -7.63 2.19 -13.61
N ARG A 118 -6.66 3.10 -13.68
CA ARG A 118 -5.91 3.38 -14.92
C ARG A 118 -4.99 2.24 -15.35
N ALA A 119 -4.49 1.45 -14.40
CA ALA A 119 -3.67 0.27 -14.66
C ALA A 119 -4.50 -1.00 -14.95
N GLY A 120 -5.83 -0.94 -14.90
CA GLY A 120 -6.70 -2.11 -15.09
C GLY A 120 -6.61 -3.13 -13.95
N LEU A 121 -6.20 -2.72 -12.75
CA LEU A 121 -6.07 -3.60 -11.59
C LEU A 121 -7.40 -3.70 -10.83
N SER A 122 -7.93 -4.91 -10.68
CA SER A 122 -9.17 -5.18 -9.95
C SER A 122 -8.96 -5.69 -8.51
N GLY A 123 -7.73 -6.07 -8.15
CA GLY A 123 -7.36 -6.54 -6.80
C GLY A 123 -6.79 -5.46 -5.86
N PRO A 124 -6.56 -5.77 -4.57
CA PRO A 124 -5.82 -4.89 -3.67
C PRO A 124 -4.45 -4.60 -4.27
N VAL A 125 -4.06 -3.32 -4.32
CA VAL A 125 -2.72 -2.95 -4.83
C VAL A 125 -1.69 -3.51 -3.89
N GLN A 126 -0.86 -4.36 -4.47
CA GLN A 126 0.34 -4.84 -3.84
C GLN A 126 1.48 -4.06 -4.50
N GLY A 127 2.27 -3.31 -3.73
CA GLY A 127 3.55 -2.78 -4.21
C GLY A 127 3.59 -1.37 -4.81
N ILE A 128 2.62 -0.48 -4.53
CA ILE A 128 2.89 0.97 -4.66
C ILE A 128 3.75 1.41 -3.47
N SER A 129 5.04 1.06 -3.54
CA SER A 129 6.07 1.78 -2.80
C SER A 129 6.22 3.15 -3.45
N LEU A 130 6.35 4.21 -2.65
CA LEU A 130 6.76 5.56 -3.08
C LEU A 130 8.23 5.87 -2.76
N THR A 131 8.89 5.01 -1.98
CA THR A 131 10.32 5.04 -1.65
C THR A 131 11.20 4.88 -2.89
N ASP A 132 12.17 5.77 -3.13
CA ASP A 132 13.11 5.61 -4.24
C ASP A 132 13.97 4.35 -4.04
N THR A 133 13.62 3.29 -4.76
CA THR A 133 14.33 2.01 -4.75
C THR A 133 15.17 1.88 -6.03
N PRO A 134 16.30 1.16 -6.01
CA PRO A 134 17.14 1.00 -7.20
C PRO A 134 16.36 0.52 -8.42
N TRP A 135 15.40 -0.38 -8.22
CA TRP A 135 14.56 -0.92 -9.29
C TRP A 135 13.53 0.09 -9.85
N LYS A 136 13.13 1.13 -9.11
CA LYS A 136 12.31 2.20 -9.67
C LYS A 136 13.09 3.10 -10.61
N THR A 137 14.33 3.40 -10.26
CA THR A 137 15.24 4.18 -11.11
C THR A 137 15.58 3.39 -12.36
N ASP A 138 15.84 2.08 -12.22
CA ASP A 138 16.04 1.19 -13.36
C ASP A 138 14.81 1.15 -14.29
N ASP A 139 13.61 0.97 -13.73
CA ASP A 139 12.35 1.04 -14.50
C ASP A 139 12.18 2.40 -15.18
N ALA A 140 12.55 3.50 -14.51
CA ALA A 140 12.48 4.83 -15.10
C ALA A 140 13.40 4.99 -16.30
N ASN A 141 14.67 4.65 -16.13
CA ASN A 141 15.67 4.76 -17.18
C ASN A 141 15.31 3.87 -18.38
N TRP A 142 14.79 2.67 -18.12
CA TRP A 142 14.36 1.77 -19.19
C TRP A 142 13.22 2.34 -20.02
N PHE A 143 12.16 2.90 -19.40
CA PHE A 143 11.08 3.54 -20.15
C PHE A 143 11.51 4.83 -20.86
N GLU A 144 12.50 5.54 -20.32
CA GLU A 144 13.08 6.71 -21.01
C GLU A 144 13.86 6.31 -22.27
N SER A 145 14.53 5.14 -22.25
CA SER A 145 15.22 4.62 -23.43
C SER A 145 14.33 3.84 -24.41
N HIS A 146 13.08 3.54 -24.02
CA HIS A 146 12.09 2.81 -24.84
C HIS A 146 10.76 3.57 -24.89
N PRO A 147 10.71 4.73 -25.56
CA PRO A 147 9.56 5.64 -25.51
C PRO A 147 8.30 5.07 -26.19
N ASP A 148 8.45 4.07 -27.05
CA ASP A 148 7.38 3.33 -27.73
C ASP A 148 6.79 2.19 -26.86
N ARG A 149 7.41 1.89 -25.72
CA ARG A 149 7.00 0.80 -24.83
C ARG A 149 6.20 1.32 -23.65
N SER A 150 5.11 0.63 -23.33
CA SER A 150 4.32 0.88 -22.12
C SER A 150 4.42 -0.26 -21.11
N HIS A 151 4.96 -1.41 -21.53
CA HIS A 151 5.17 -2.58 -20.68
C HIS A 151 6.60 -3.09 -20.73
N ARG A 152 7.07 -3.55 -19.57
CA ARG A 152 8.39 -4.17 -19.39
C ARG A 152 8.25 -5.45 -18.58
N LEU A 153 8.96 -6.49 -19.00
CA LEU A 153 9.20 -7.69 -18.21
C LEU A 153 10.67 -7.68 -17.79
N ARG A 154 10.96 -7.93 -16.51
CA ARG A 154 12.33 -8.05 -16.03
C ARG A 154 12.46 -9.04 -14.87
N PRO A 155 13.67 -9.56 -14.61
CA PRO A 155 13.95 -10.24 -13.36
C PRO A 155 13.63 -9.36 -12.14
N MET A 156 13.27 -10.01 -11.05
CA MET A 156 13.12 -9.35 -9.76
C MET A 156 14.49 -8.88 -9.24
N HIS A 157 14.58 -7.63 -8.78
CA HIS A 157 15.83 -7.12 -8.20
C HIS A 157 16.13 -7.74 -6.83
N PRO A 158 17.42 -7.82 -6.43
CA PRO A 158 17.78 -8.14 -5.05
C PRO A 158 17.07 -7.21 -4.06
N GLY A 159 16.39 -7.77 -3.07
CA GLY A 159 15.62 -7.02 -2.06
C GLY A 159 14.17 -6.68 -2.46
N GLU A 160 13.81 -6.74 -3.74
CA GLU A 160 12.42 -6.50 -4.19
C GLU A 160 11.49 -7.62 -3.69
N ARG A 161 12.01 -8.84 -3.49
CA ARG A 161 11.29 -9.95 -2.83
C ARG A 161 10.80 -9.58 -1.43
N GLU A 162 11.48 -8.68 -0.70
CA GLU A 162 11.02 -8.30 0.63
C GLU A 162 9.75 -7.44 0.62
N THR A 163 9.44 -6.84 -0.54
CA THR A 163 8.27 -6.00 -0.74
C THR A 163 7.04 -6.77 -1.25
N VAL A 164 7.19 -8.05 -1.62
CA VAL A 164 6.05 -8.87 -2.03
C VAL A 164 5.26 -9.40 -0.81
N PRO A 165 3.96 -9.67 -0.94
CA PRO A 165 3.14 -10.20 0.16
C PRO A 165 3.70 -11.49 0.76
N SER A 166 3.50 -11.67 2.08
CA SER A 166 3.97 -12.86 2.81
C SER A 166 3.48 -14.18 2.22
N GLN A 167 2.29 -14.20 1.65
CA GLN A 167 1.72 -15.35 0.95
C GLN A 167 2.56 -15.75 -0.26
N MET A 168 3.05 -14.78 -1.05
CA MET A 168 3.95 -15.03 -2.18
C MET A 168 5.34 -15.42 -1.70
N LYS A 169 5.83 -14.83 -0.60
CA LYS A 169 7.12 -15.24 0.01
C LYS A 169 7.13 -16.69 0.45
N ALA A 170 5.99 -17.17 0.96
CA ALA A 170 5.78 -18.54 1.44
C ALA A 170 5.45 -19.55 0.33
N ALA A 171 5.23 -19.10 -0.91
CA ALA A 171 4.93 -19.98 -2.03
C ALA A 171 6.16 -20.86 -2.36
N ILE A 172 5.91 -22.17 -2.52
CA ILE A 172 6.93 -23.10 -3.01
C ILE A 172 7.04 -22.88 -4.52
N ILE A 173 8.23 -22.48 -4.96
CA ILE A 173 8.54 -22.27 -6.37
C ILE A 173 9.19 -23.55 -6.90
N PRO A 174 8.68 -24.16 -7.98
CA PRO A 174 9.36 -25.27 -8.64
C PRO A 174 10.76 -24.88 -9.13
N ASP A 175 11.69 -25.85 -9.26
CA ASP A 175 13.09 -25.59 -9.63
C ASP A 175 13.25 -24.96 -11.03
N ASP A 176 12.30 -25.24 -11.93
CA ASP A 176 12.22 -24.68 -13.28
C ASP A 176 11.42 -23.36 -13.33
N HIS A 177 11.14 -22.73 -12.19
CA HIS A 177 10.38 -21.49 -12.13
C HIS A 177 11.16 -20.35 -11.46
N ARG A 178 10.84 -19.11 -11.84
CA ARG A 178 11.37 -17.92 -11.17
C ARG A 178 10.34 -16.78 -11.11
N TRP A 179 10.53 -15.92 -10.11
CA TRP A 179 9.81 -14.65 -10.03
C TRP A 179 10.39 -13.62 -11.01
N GLU A 180 9.51 -13.02 -11.79
CA GLU A 180 9.77 -11.85 -12.62
C GLU A 180 8.79 -10.73 -12.26
N ILE A 181 9.13 -9.52 -12.70
CA ILE A 181 8.34 -8.32 -12.48
C ILE A 181 7.83 -7.82 -13.82
N LEU A 182 6.51 -7.70 -13.90
CA LEU A 182 5.79 -7.03 -14.96
C LEU A 182 5.59 -5.57 -14.55
N VAL A 183 6.00 -4.64 -15.39
CA VAL A 183 5.88 -3.21 -15.14
C VAL A 183 5.04 -2.58 -16.24
N ARG A 184 4.07 -1.74 -15.86
CA ARG A 184 3.27 -0.92 -16.78
C ARG A 184 3.49 0.56 -16.48
N GLN A 185 3.92 1.33 -17.47
CA GLN A 185 3.99 2.79 -17.38
C GLN A 185 2.61 3.38 -17.69
N ILE A 186 1.96 3.98 -16.69
CA ILE A 186 0.64 4.62 -16.86
C ILE A 186 0.81 6.03 -17.41
N LYS A 187 1.76 6.78 -16.83
CA LYS A 187 2.29 8.06 -17.31
C LYS A 187 3.67 8.27 -16.69
N LYS A 188 4.52 9.15 -17.24
CA LYS A 188 5.87 9.40 -16.71
C LYS A 188 5.86 9.59 -15.19
N GLY A 189 6.70 8.82 -14.48
CA GLY A 189 6.78 8.81 -13.01
C GLY A 189 5.72 7.95 -12.29
N GLN A 190 4.72 7.40 -12.99
CA GLN A 190 3.71 6.50 -12.42
C GLN A 190 3.70 5.15 -13.11
N ARG A 191 3.97 4.10 -12.32
CA ARG A 191 4.11 2.72 -12.79
C ARG A 191 3.35 1.76 -11.88
N ALA A 192 2.70 0.78 -12.49
CA ALA A 192 2.20 -0.40 -11.79
C ALA A 192 3.24 -1.52 -11.93
N ARG A 193 3.40 -2.33 -10.88
CA ARG A 193 4.32 -3.46 -10.84
C ARG A 193 3.60 -4.68 -10.30
N LEU A 194 3.74 -5.82 -10.98
CA LEU A 194 3.18 -7.10 -10.58
C LEU A 194 4.27 -8.14 -10.56
N ALA A 195 4.33 -8.92 -9.48
CA ALA A 195 5.21 -10.08 -9.41
C ALA A 195 4.48 -11.28 -10.04
N PHE A 196 5.17 -11.99 -10.92
CA PHE A 196 4.66 -13.14 -11.66
C PHE A 196 5.69 -14.27 -11.61
N CYS A 197 5.24 -15.49 -11.31
CA CYS A 197 6.10 -16.68 -11.30
C CYS A 197 5.92 -17.43 -12.61
N ARG A 198 7.01 -17.75 -13.30
CA ARG A 198 6.97 -18.39 -14.62
C ARG A 198 7.94 -19.54 -14.75
N ASN A 199 7.62 -20.46 -15.65
CA ASN A 199 8.53 -21.52 -16.08
C ASN A 199 9.66 -20.92 -16.94
N ILE A 200 10.92 -21.08 -16.53
CA ILE A 200 12.10 -20.55 -17.22
C ILE A 200 12.41 -21.27 -18.52
N GLN A 201 11.89 -22.48 -18.73
CA GLN A 201 12.06 -23.26 -19.96
C GLN A 201 11.22 -22.70 -21.12
N MET A 202 10.19 -21.93 -20.82
CA MET A 202 9.35 -21.28 -21.83
C MET A 202 9.91 -19.91 -22.14
N GLU A 203 10.29 -19.63 -23.38
CA GLU A 203 10.75 -18.29 -23.75
C GLU A 203 9.55 -17.31 -23.85
N ILE A 204 9.70 -16.11 -23.31
CA ILE A 204 8.72 -15.03 -23.49
C ILE A 204 9.34 -13.99 -24.43
N PRO A 205 8.78 -13.81 -25.63
CA PRO A 205 9.22 -12.75 -26.53
C PRO A 205 9.10 -11.37 -25.87
N ASP A 206 10.16 -10.56 -25.93
CA ASP A 206 10.13 -9.16 -25.49
C ASP A 206 9.41 -8.27 -26.52
N VAL A 207 8.11 -8.52 -26.68
CA VAL A 207 7.22 -7.81 -27.60
C VAL A 207 6.11 -7.15 -26.78
N GLU A 208 5.87 -5.85 -27.02
CA GLU A 208 4.92 -5.03 -26.25
C GLU A 208 3.56 -5.72 -26.08
N ALA A 209 2.98 -6.21 -27.17
CA ALA A 209 1.67 -6.87 -27.16
C ALA A 209 1.64 -8.13 -26.28
N VAL A 210 2.74 -8.89 -26.25
CA VAL A 210 2.85 -10.11 -25.43
C VAL A 210 2.98 -9.74 -23.96
N ILE A 211 3.85 -8.79 -23.62
CA ILE A 211 4.03 -8.36 -22.22
C ILE A 211 2.77 -7.68 -21.68
N HIS A 212 2.07 -6.89 -22.51
CA HIS A 212 0.78 -6.30 -22.18
C HIS A 212 -0.26 -7.39 -21.86
N ALA A 213 -0.36 -8.43 -22.70
CA ALA A 213 -1.26 -9.56 -22.47
C ALA A 213 -0.95 -10.32 -21.17
N ILE A 214 0.33 -10.53 -20.88
CA ILE A 214 0.74 -11.16 -19.62
C ILE A 214 0.38 -10.24 -18.44
N PHE A 215 0.64 -8.94 -18.55
CA PHE A 215 0.30 -7.97 -17.52
C PHE A 215 -1.19 -8.01 -17.19
N ASP A 216 -2.07 -7.90 -18.19
CA ASP A 216 -3.53 -7.86 -17.99
C ASP A 216 -4.07 -9.17 -17.41
N THR A 217 -3.50 -10.32 -17.80
CA THR A 217 -3.86 -11.63 -17.24
C THR A 217 -3.45 -11.74 -15.78
N VAL A 218 -2.23 -11.33 -15.43
CA VAL A 218 -1.73 -11.36 -14.04
C VAL A 218 -2.43 -10.33 -13.16
N ALA A 219 -2.80 -9.18 -13.73
CA ALA A 219 -3.54 -8.11 -13.07
C ALA A 219 -4.96 -8.51 -12.65
N ASN A 220 -5.56 -9.44 -13.40
CA ASN A 220 -6.93 -9.88 -13.23
C ASN A 220 -6.99 -11.42 -13.14
N PRO A 221 -6.35 -12.01 -12.10
CA PRO A 221 -6.21 -13.44 -12.03
C PRO A 221 -7.59 -14.09 -11.83
N ARG A 222 -7.91 -15.08 -12.66
CA ARG A 222 -9.01 -16.00 -12.41
C ARG A 222 -8.56 -17.01 -11.35
N SER A 223 -9.41 -17.26 -10.37
CA SER A 223 -9.08 -18.13 -9.23
C SER A 223 -8.65 -19.53 -9.68
N GLY A 224 -7.37 -19.88 -9.45
CA GLY A 224 -6.85 -21.24 -9.61
C GLY A 224 -6.45 -21.65 -11.03
N GLU A 225 -6.43 -20.73 -11.99
CA GLU A 225 -6.09 -21.04 -13.38
C GLU A 225 -4.59 -20.83 -13.67
N ILE A 226 -3.99 -21.80 -14.36
CA ILE A 226 -2.66 -21.66 -14.96
C ILE A 226 -2.81 -20.81 -16.21
N ILE A 227 -2.01 -19.75 -16.33
CA ILE A 227 -1.98 -18.92 -17.53
C ILE A 227 -1.36 -19.73 -18.67
N THR A 228 -2.10 -19.94 -19.75
CA THR A 228 -1.67 -20.72 -20.91
C THR A 228 -1.08 -19.84 -22.03
N VAL A 229 -0.29 -20.44 -22.92
CA VAL A 229 0.29 -19.71 -24.06
C VAL A 229 -0.80 -19.26 -25.02
N GLU A 230 -1.82 -20.07 -25.21
CA GLU A 230 -2.96 -19.83 -26.09
C GLU A 230 -3.76 -18.59 -25.63
N GLU A 231 -3.98 -18.45 -24.32
CA GLU A 231 -4.65 -17.28 -23.74
C GLU A 231 -3.83 -16.00 -23.96
N ILE A 232 -2.52 -16.06 -23.70
CA ILE A 232 -1.62 -14.93 -23.91
C ILE A 232 -1.55 -14.56 -25.39
N ALA A 233 -1.45 -15.54 -26.29
CA ALA A 233 -1.43 -15.30 -27.73
C ALA A 233 -2.74 -14.64 -28.21
N ALA A 234 -3.90 -15.16 -27.78
CA ALA A 234 -5.20 -14.60 -28.15
C ALA A 234 -5.40 -13.17 -27.61
N LEU A 235 -4.87 -12.86 -26.43
CA LEU A 235 -4.82 -11.49 -25.90
C LEU A 235 -3.85 -10.61 -26.70
N ALA A 236 -2.62 -11.08 -26.95
CA ALA A 236 -1.60 -10.34 -27.67
C ALA A 236 -2.04 -9.96 -29.09
N THR A 237 -2.77 -10.83 -29.79
CA THR A 237 -3.35 -10.51 -31.10
C THR A 237 -4.31 -9.33 -31.04
N ARG A 238 -5.08 -9.18 -29.95
CA ARG A 238 -5.98 -8.03 -29.78
C ARG A 238 -5.24 -6.71 -29.55
N TYR A 239 -4.02 -6.77 -29.03
CA TYR A 239 -3.16 -5.60 -28.85
C TYR A 239 -2.33 -5.28 -30.11
N HIS A 240 -2.21 -6.23 -31.04
CA HIS A 240 -1.77 -5.96 -32.41
C HIS A 240 -2.91 -5.27 -33.19
N LEU A 241 -3.14 -3.99 -32.92
CA LEU A 241 -3.87 -3.13 -33.85
C LEU A 241 -2.85 -2.54 -34.85
N PRO A 242 -3.07 -2.66 -36.18
CA PRO A 242 -2.24 -1.99 -37.15
C PRO A 242 -2.36 -0.47 -36.98
N GLU A 243 -1.24 0.25 -37.20
CA GLU A 243 -1.18 1.72 -37.22
C GLU A 243 -2.36 2.29 -38.03
N GLY A 244 -3.29 2.99 -37.37
CA GLY A 244 -4.39 3.67 -38.06
C GLY A 244 -5.75 3.75 -37.36
N SER A 245 -5.97 3.09 -36.22
CA SER A 245 -7.26 3.18 -35.51
C SER A 245 -7.11 4.02 -34.25
N ALA A 246 -7.32 5.33 -34.36
CA ALA A 246 -7.47 6.19 -33.18
C ALA A 246 -8.71 5.75 -32.38
N PRO A 247 -8.61 5.55 -31.05
CA PRO A 247 -9.78 5.25 -30.24
C PRO A 247 -10.58 6.54 -29.98
N ASN A 248 -11.86 6.52 -30.40
CA ASN A 248 -12.90 7.44 -29.92
C ASN A 248 -13.29 7.10 -28.48
#